data_AF-A0A9N9CF11-F1
#
_entry.id   AF-A0A9N9CF11-F1
#
_cell.length_a   1.000
_cell.length_b   1.000
_cell.length_c   1.000
_cell.angle_alpha   90.00
_cell.angle_beta   90.00
_cell.angle_gamma   90.00
#
_symmetry.space_group_name_H-M   'P 1'
#
loop_
_entity.id
_entity.type
_entity.pdbx_description
1 polymer ?
#
loop_
_entity_poly.entity_id
_entity_poly.type
_entity_poly.pdbx_seq_one_letter_code
_entity_poly.pdbx_strand_id
1 'polypeptide(L)'
;MNKLQLNNVSINESESLDDPELLMKILDARERLEEATDENEAKNIKDESEVRINEIISNLSQAFKFNDLVQAKELTIKLQYWYNIREAAIGWEQGKPIEIHH
;
A
#
# COMPACT_ATOMS: atom_id res chain seq x y z
N MET A 1 1.45 -22.82 23.75
CA MET A 1 2.36 -21.71 23.41
C MET A 1 1.58 -20.67 22.64
N ASN A 2 1.41 -19.49 23.25
CA ASN A 2 0.71 -18.34 22.67
C ASN A 2 1.44 -17.86 21.41
N LYS A 3 0.81 -18.02 20.24
CA LYS A 3 1.08 -17.13 19.11
C LYS A 3 0.08 -15.99 19.23
N LEU A 4 0.63 -14.79 19.36
CA LEU A 4 -0.09 -13.55 19.53
C LEU A 4 -1.24 -13.50 18.53
N GLN A 5 -2.45 -13.33 19.06
CA GLN A 5 -3.59 -12.86 18.30
C GLN A 5 -3.18 -11.48 17.77
N LEU A 6 -2.79 -11.43 16.49
CA LEU A 6 -2.69 -10.18 15.76
C LEU A 6 -4.06 -9.54 15.87
N ASN A 7 -4.12 -8.42 16.58
CA ASN A 7 -5.34 -7.68 16.82
C ASN A 7 -6.06 -7.54 15.49
N ASN A 8 -7.23 -8.17 15.44
CA ASN A 8 -8.19 -8.17 14.37
C ASN A 8 -8.83 -6.77 14.23
N VAL A 9 -7.99 -5.74 14.13
CA VAL A 9 -8.42 -4.44 13.64
C VAL A 9 -8.52 -4.63 12.14
N SER A 10 -9.68 -5.11 11.68
CA SER A 10 -10.16 -4.69 10.37
C SER A 10 -10.23 -3.17 10.45
N ILE A 11 -9.12 -2.51 10.09
CA ILE A 11 -9.18 -1.14 9.66
C ILE A 11 -10.05 -1.24 8.43
N ASN A 12 -11.32 -0.88 8.58
CA ASN A 12 -12.20 -0.75 7.43
C ASN A 12 -11.46 0.23 6.51
N GLU A 13 -11.01 -0.20 5.33
CA GLU A 13 -10.22 0.65 4.44
C GLU A 13 -10.98 1.97 4.14
N SER A 14 -12.31 1.90 4.21
CA SER A 14 -13.27 3.00 4.15
C SER A 14 -13.27 3.98 5.34
N GLU A 15 -12.80 3.59 6.53
CA GLU A 15 -12.65 4.48 7.71
C GLU A 15 -11.24 5.09 7.82
N SER A 16 -10.25 4.53 7.13
CA SER A 16 -8.84 4.96 7.21
C SER A 16 -8.42 5.89 6.07
N LEU A 17 -9.16 5.87 4.96
CA LEU A 17 -8.94 6.69 3.79
C LEU A 17 -10.15 7.61 3.53
N ASP A 18 -10.12 8.83 4.09
CA ASP A 18 -11.08 9.90 3.79
C ASP A 18 -10.89 10.50 2.37
N ASP A 19 -10.07 9.87 1.53
CA ASP A 19 -9.65 10.32 0.20
C ASP A 19 -10.09 9.29 -0.86
N PRO A 20 -11.28 9.47 -1.47
CA PRO A 20 -11.82 8.54 -2.46
C PRO A 20 -10.94 8.35 -3.69
N GLU A 21 -10.22 9.39 -4.12
CA GLU A 21 -9.31 9.30 -5.27
C GLU A 21 -8.12 8.39 -4.96
N LEU A 22 -7.60 8.48 -3.74
CA LEU A 22 -6.53 7.60 -3.30
C LEU A 22 -7.00 6.15 -3.17
N LEU A 23 -8.17 5.93 -2.57
CA LEU A 23 -8.73 4.59 -2.45
C LEU A 23 -8.89 3.96 -3.84
N MET A 24 -9.39 4.71 -4.82
CA MET A 24 -9.52 4.26 -6.20
C MET A 24 -8.16 3.87 -6.81
N LYS A 25 -7.10 4.66 -6.59
CA LYS A 25 -5.75 4.34 -7.09
C LYS A 25 -5.17 3.07 -6.45
N ILE A 26 -5.39 2.87 -5.15
CA ILE A 26 -4.93 1.68 -4.43
C ILE A 26 -5.67 0.45 -4.96
N LEU A 27 -6.99 0.54 -5.15
CA LEU A 27 -7.80 -0.56 -5.68
C LEU A 27 -7.42 -0.90 -7.13
N ASP A 28 -7.21 0.11 -7.98
CA ASP A 28 -6.76 -0.09 -9.38
C ASP A 28 -5.40 -0.79 -9.44
N ALA A 29 -4.43 -0.37 -8.62
CA ALA A 29 -3.11 -1.01 -8.57
C ALA A 29 -3.19 -2.47 -8.08
N ARG A 30 -4.12 -2.79 -7.17
CA ARG A 30 -4.36 -4.16 -6.71
C ARG A 30 -5.00 -5.01 -7.79
N GLU A 31 -6.05 -4.52 -8.44
CA GLU A 31 -6.73 -5.20 -9.54
C GLU A 31 -5.75 -5.51 -10.68
N ARG A 32 -4.95 -4.53 -11.09
CA ARG A 32 -3.90 -4.73 -12.10
C ARG A 32 -2.87 -5.78 -11.69
N LEU A 33 -2.59 -5.93 -10.39
CA LEU A 33 -1.66 -6.94 -9.90
C LEU A 33 -2.29 -8.33 -9.90
N GLU A 34 -3.56 -8.42 -9.51
CA GLU A 34 -4.37 -9.64 -9.54
C GLU A 34 -4.58 -10.16 -10.97
N GLU A 35 -4.76 -9.26 -11.92
CA GLU A 35 -4.96 -9.56 -13.34
C GLU A 35 -3.66 -9.74 -14.12
N ALA A 36 -2.50 -9.48 -13.50
CA ALA A 36 -1.21 -9.60 -14.17
C ALA A 36 -1.02 -11.02 -14.72
N THR A 37 -0.56 -11.11 -15.96
CA THR A 37 -0.39 -12.36 -16.70
C THR A 37 1.08 -12.75 -16.86
N ASP A 38 1.99 -11.80 -16.64
CA ASP A 38 3.44 -12.00 -16.71
C ASP A 38 4.23 -11.15 -15.69
N GLU A 39 5.51 -11.50 -15.53
CA GLU A 39 6.42 -10.85 -14.58
C GLU A 39 6.66 -9.36 -14.88
N ASN A 40 6.55 -8.92 -16.14
CA ASN A 40 6.76 -7.52 -16.49
C ASN A 40 5.60 -6.65 -15.99
N GLU A 41 4.38 -7.14 -16.04
CA GLU A 41 3.20 -6.44 -15.50
C GLU A 41 3.33 -6.26 -13.98
N ALA A 42 3.67 -7.33 -13.25
CA ALA A 42 3.96 -7.25 -11.82
C ALA A 42 5.14 -6.30 -11.51
N LYS A 43 6.20 -6.35 -12.31
CA LYS A 43 7.35 -5.45 -12.17
C LYS A 43 6.97 -3.98 -12.37
N ASN A 44 6.09 -3.67 -13.33
CA ASN A 44 5.62 -2.30 -13.54
C ASN A 44 4.87 -1.77 -12.31
N ILE A 45 4.07 -2.61 -11.66
CA ILE A 45 3.32 -2.25 -10.44
C ILE A 45 4.27 -2.09 -9.25
N LYS A 46 5.30 -2.95 -9.13
CA LYS A 46 6.39 -2.77 -8.16
C LYS A 46 7.06 -1.40 -8.34
N ASP A 47 7.47 -1.08 -9.56
CA ASP A 47 8.19 0.15 -9.85
C ASP A 47 7.29 1.40 -9.63
N GLU A 48 6.01 1.32 -10.00
CA GLU A 48 5.01 2.35 -9.66
C GLU A 48 4.92 2.54 -8.14
N SER A 49 4.82 1.45 -7.38
CA SER A 49 4.74 1.49 -5.91
C SER A 49 5.99 2.11 -5.29
N GLU A 50 7.19 1.82 -5.82
CA GLU A 50 8.44 2.42 -5.35
C GLU A 50 8.48 3.93 -5.57
N VAL A 51 7.98 4.43 -6.70
CA VAL A 51 7.87 5.87 -6.96
C VAL A 51 6.95 6.52 -5.92
N ARG A 52 5.77 5.95 -5.69
CA ARG A 52 4.80 6.45 -4.70
C ARG A 52 5.36 6.46 -3.28
N ILE A 53 6.02 5.39 -2.88
CA ILE A 53 6.66 5.27 -1.55
C ILE A 53 7.67 6.41 -1.36
N ASN A 54 8.53 6.67 -2.35
CA ASN A 54 9.53 7.72 -2.26
C ASN A 54 8.90 9.12 -2.18
N GLU A 55 7.84 9.39 -2.96
CA GLU A 55 7.07 10.64 -2.87
C GLU A 55 6.47 10.84 -1.46
N ILE A 56 5.88 9.79 -0.90
CA ILE A 56 5.27 9.82 0.43
C ILE A 56 6.32 10.04 1.52
N ILE A 57 7.48 9.40 1.44
CA ILE A 57 8.59 9.59 2.40
C ILE A 57 9.09 11.04 2.38
N SER A 58 9.20 11.64 1.18
CA SER A 58 9.56 13.05 1.04
C SER A 58 8.54 13.96 1.73
N ASN A 59 7.25 13.70 1.51
CA ASN A 59 6.16 14.46 2.12
C ASN A 59 6.09 14.25 3.64
N LEU A 60 6.32 13.03 4.14
CA LEU A 60 6.39 12.74 5.57
C LEU A 60 7.50 13.56 6.24
N SER A 61 8.65 13.65 5.58
CA SER A 61 9.78 14.44 6.08
C SER A 61 9.41 15.92 6.21
N GLN A 62 8.62 16.48 5.28
CA GLN A 62 8.11 17.84 5.39
C GLN A 62 7.06 17.97 6.51
N ALA A 63 6.09 17.05 6.58
CA ALA A 63 5.06 17.06 7.61
C ALA A 63 5.67 17.08 9.02
N PHE A 64 6.65 16.21 9.29
CA PHE A 64 7.37 16.21 10.56
C PHE A 64 8.18 17.49 10.80
N LYS A 65 8.84 18.03 9.77
CA LYS A 65 9.59 19.30 9.87
C LYS A 65 8.69 20.47 10.27
N PHE A 66 7.45 20.49 9.80
CA PHE A 66 6.45 21.52 10.14
C PHE A 66 5.55 21.15 11.32
N ASN A 67 5.81 20.01 11.98
CA ASN A 67 5.00 19.48 13.08
C ASN A 67 3.51 19.28 12.71
N ASP A 68 3.24 19.00 11.43
CA ASP A 68 1.90 18.67 10.91
C ASP A 68 1.63 17.17 11.13
N LEU A 69 1.22 16.84 12.36
CA LEU A 69 0.97 15.47 12.77
C LEU A 69 -0.28 14.86 12.11
N VAL A 70 -1.22 15.69 11.65
CA VAL A 70 -2.42 15.22 10.95
C VAL A 70 -2.01 14.70 9.57
N GLN A 71 -1.28 15.50 8.80
CA GLN A 71 -0.74 15.09 7.51
C GLN A 71 0.22 13.89 7.65
N ALA A 72 1.06 13.88 8.69
CA ALA A 72 1.98 12.76 8.92
C ALA A 72 1.23 11.44 9.16
N LYS A 73 0.13 11.46 9.92
CA LYS A 73 -0.73 10.30 10.14
C LYS A 73 -1.32 9.79 8.82
N GLU A 74 -1.93 10.68 8.03
CA GLU A 74 -2.50 10.32 6.73
C GLU A 74 -1.45 9.71 5.81
N LEU A 75 -0.30 10.38 5.64
CA LEU A 75 0.78 9.89 4.80
C LEU A 75 1.34 8.53 5.25
N THR A 76 1.37 8.25 6.56
CA THR A 76 1.79 6.94 7.09
C THR A 76 0.83 5.83 6.69
N ILE A 77 -0.48 6.10 6.70
CA ILE A 77 -1.50 5.17 6.21
C ILE A 77 -1.29 4.91 4.71
N LYS A 78 -1.10 5.97 3.90
CA LYS A 78 -0.80 5.84 2.46
C LYS A 78 0.45 4.99 2.23
N LEU A 79 1.49 5.22 3.03
CA LEU A 79 2.76 4.50 2.94
C LEU A 79 2.56 2.99 3.15
N GLN A 80 1.78 2.60 4.16
CA GLN A 80 1.50 1.19 4.46
C GLN A 80 0.84 0.47 3.28
N TYR A 81 -0.16 1.09 2.64
CA TYR A 81 -0.83 0.49 1.49
C TYR A 81 0.11 0.24 0.31
N TRP A 82 0.92 1.24 -0.06
CA TRP A 82 1.87 1.09 -1.16
C TRP A 82 2.99 0.09 -0.85
N TYR A 83 3.42 -0.02 0.40
CA TYR A 83 4.34 -1.09 0.82
C TYR A 83 3.71 -2.47 0.62
N ASN A 84 2.45 -2.66 1.04
CA ASN A 84 1.77 -3.95 0.89
C ASN A 84 1.61 -4.34 -0.59
N ILE A 85 1.27 -3.39 -1.46
CA ILE A 85 1.21 -3.63 -2.92
C ILE A 85 2.59 -3.99 -3.47
N ARG A 86 3.64 -3.27 -3.06
CA ARG A 86 5.01 -3.56 -3.50
C ARG A 86 5.46 -4.96 -3.09
N GLU A 87 5.20 -5.37 -1.85
CA GLU A 87 5.55 -6.71 -1.38
C GLU A 87 4.79 -7.80 -2.16
N ALA A 88 3.49 -7.59 -2.39
CA ALA A 88 2.69 -8.49 -3.22
C ALA A 88 3.22 -8.58 -4.65
N ALA A 89 3.66 -7.46 -5.23
CA ALA A 89 4.25 -7.42 -6.57
C ALA A 89 5.63 -8.11 -6.63
N ILE A 90 6.44 -8.01 -5.57
CA ILE A 90 7.72 -8.72 -5.46
C ILE A 90 7.49 -10.24 -5.33
N GLY A 91 6.47 -10.64 -4.56
CA GLY A 91 6.10 -12.04 -4.34
C GLY A 91 5.23 -12.63 -5.44
N TRP A 92 4.93 -11.88 -6.49
CA TRP A 92 4.05 -12.33 -7.57
C TRP A 92 4.66 -13.51 -8.33
N GLU A 93 3.84 -14.52 -8.61
CA GLU A 93 4.20 -15.66 -9.45
C GLU A 93 3.01 -16.06 -10.32
N GLN A 94 3.29 -16.40 -11.59
CA GLN A 94 2.25 -16.76 -12.54
C GLN A 94 1.41 -17.96 -12.05
N GLY A 95 0.09 -17.80 -12.02
CA GLY A 95 -0.86 -18.85 -11.66
C GLY A 95 -0.96 -19.14 -10.15
N LYS A 96 -0.28 -18.36 -9.29
CA LYS A 96 -0.48 -18.41 -7.84
C LYS A 96 -1.40 -17.28 -7.37
N PRO A 97 -2.22 -17.51 -6.33
CA PRO A 97 -3.00 -16.45 -5.72
C PRO A 97 -2.07 -15.44 -5.06
N ILE A 98 -2.39 -14.16 -5.20
CA ILE A 98 -1.66 -13.07 -4.56
C ILE A 98 -2.28 -12.81 -3.18
N GLU A 99 -1.44 -12.62 -2.17
CA GLU A 99 -1.88 -12.21 -0.83
C GLU A 99 -1.54 -10.73 -0.64
N ILE A 100 -2.57 -9.89 -0.47
CA ILE A 100 -2.40 -8.46 -0.17
C ILE A 100 -2.90 -8.21 1.25
N HIS A 101 -2.01 -7.76 2.12
CA HIS A 101 -2.35 -7.44 3.50
C HIS A 101 -2.95 -6.03 3.63
N HIS A 102 -3.80 -5.84 4.65
CA HIS A 102 -4.45 -4.58 5.02
C HIS A 102 -3.83 -4.05 6.33
#